data_AF-A0A520YIA4-F1
#
_entry.id   AF-A0A520YIA4-F1
#
_cell.length_a   1.000
_cell.length_b   1.000
_cell.length_c   1.000
_cell.angle_alpha   90.00
_cell.angle_beta   90.00
_cell.angle_gamma   90.00
#
_symmetry.space_group_name_H-M   'P 1'
#
loop_
_entity.id
_entity.type
_entity.pdbx_description
1 polymer ?
#
loop_
_entity_poly.entity_id
_entity_poly.type
_entity_poly.pdbx_seq_one_letter_code
_entity_poly.pdbx_strand_id
1 'polypeptide(L)'
;MLREFVQAVMLTVAKAAELVDMMDDLIGAGFSGKAAEAAMAKADEIGRLEHEADKLQDRCAKALFRAEDSISPVSIFMWTKVLNKIGNIANHAENVGDQFRLFVAAS
;
A
#
# COMPACT_ATOMS: atom_id res chain seq x y z
N MET A 1 14.30 -9.16 -4.38
CA MET A 1 12.88 -9.54 -4.22
C MET A 1 12.29 -9.16 -2.87
N LEU A 2 12.60 -9.84 -1.74
CA LEU A 2 12.02 -9.46 -0.43
C LEU A 2 12.37 -8.02 -0.02
N ARG A 3 13.61 -7.59 -0.25
CA ARG A 3 14.02 -6.20 -0.04
C ARG A 3 13.22 -5.23 -0.90
N GLU A 4 13.02 -5.54 -2.17
CA GLU A 4 12.22 -4.72 -3.10
C GLU A 4 10.76 -4.66 -2.63
N PHE A 5 10.19 -5.78 -2.17
CA PHE A 5 8.85 -5.82 -1.60
C PHE A 5 8.72 -4.88 -0.41
N VAL A 6 9.62 -4.98 0.57
CA VAL A 6 9.63 -4.10 1.74
C VAL A 6 9.81 -2.64 1.33
N GLN A 7 10.67 -2.34 0.36
CA GLN A 7 10.85 -0.98 -0.15
C GLN A 7 9.58 -0.43 -0.82
N ALA A 8 8.88 -1.25 -1.61
CA ALA A 8 7.61 -0.86 -2.22
C ALA A 8 6.56 -0.55 -1.16
N VAL A 9 6.41 -1.41 -0.15
CA VAL A 9 5.50 -1.16 0.99
C VAL A 9 5.84 0.14 1.72
N MET A 10 7.12 0.37 2.04
CA MET A 10 7.56 1.60 2.70
C MET A 10 7.28 2.85 1.85
N LEU A 11 7.39 2.75 0.53
CA LEU A 11 7.06 3.84 -0.38
C LEU A 11 5.55 4.13 -0.39
N THR A 12 4.70 3.10 -0.43
CA THR A 12 3.23 3.25 -0.33
C THR A 12 2.85 3.95 0.98
N VAL A 13 3.45 3.55 2.11
CA VAL A 13 3.23 4.19 3.42
C VAL A 13 3.68 5.64 3.42
N ALA A 14 4.84 5.95 2.84
CA ALA A 14 5.32 7.33 2.75
C ALA A 14 4.35 8.21 1.93
N LYS A 15 3.79 7.69 0.83
CA LYS A 15 2.80 8.42 0.03
C LYS A 15 1.47 8.61 0.75
N ALA A 16 1.04 7.65 1.55
CA ALA A 16 -0.13 7.81 2.42
C ALA A 16 0.10 8.88 3.50
N ALA A 17 1.29 8.96 4.09
CA ALA A 17 1.63 10.03 5.03
C ALA A 17 1.59 11.41 4.35
N GLU A 18 2.16 11.53 3.14
CA GLU A 18 2.08 12.76 2.34
C GLU A 18 0.62 13.14 2.02
N LEU A 19 -0.28 12.17 1.81
CA LEU A 19 -1.71 12.44 1.63
C LEU A 19 -2.38 12.94 2.91
N VAL A 20 -2.04 12.36 4.07
CA VAL A 20 -2.55 12.81 5.37
C VAL A 20 -2.15 14.26 5.65
N ASP A 21 -0.93 14.65 5.29
CA ASP A 21 -0.45 16.03 5.46
C ASP A 21 -1.27 17.06 4.64
N MET A 22 -2.00 16.62 3.60
CA MET A 22 -2.88 17.48 2.79
C MET A 22 -4.26 17.71 3.42
N MET A 23 -4.58 17.07 4.55
CA MET A 23 -5.92 17.12 5.15
C MET A 23 -6.36 18.54 5.52
N ASP A 24 -5.48 19.35 6.10
CA ASP A 24 -5.81 20.72 6.52
C ASP A 24 -6.17 21.60 5.32
N ASP A 25 -5.45 21.45 4.20
CA ASP A 25 -5.74 22.15 2.94
C ASP A 25 -7.07 21.70 2.34
N LEU A 26 -7.39 20.40 2.38
CA LEU A 26 -8.70 19.87 1.97
C LEU A 26 -9.82 20.46 2.81
N ILE A 27 -9.68 20.46 4.14
CA ILE A 27 -10.68 21.03 5.06
C ILE A 27 -10.88 22.53 4.76
N GLY A 28 -9.78 23.28 4.58
CA GLY A 28 -9.83 24.70 4.24
C GLY A 28 -10.50 24.98 2.89
N ALA A 29 -10.37 24.06 1.93
CA ALA A 29 -11.01 24.14 0.63
C ALA A 29 -12.44 23.56 0.58
N GLY A 30 -12.98 23.10 1.73
CA GLY A 30 -14.28 22.43 1.79
C GLY A 30 -14.33 21.16 0.93
N PHE A 31 -13.20 20.44 0.87
CA PHE A 31 -13.02 19.21 0.11
C PHE A 31 -13.25 19.34 -1.41
N SER A 32 -13.01 20.54 -1.96
CA SER A 32 -13.28 20.86 -3.37
C SER A 32 -12.10 21.53 -4.08
N GLY A 33 -12.23 21.68 -5.40
CA GLY A 33 -11.27 22.39 -6.24
C GLY A 33 -9.89 21.74 -6.29
N LYS A 34 -8.83 22.56 -6.43
CA LYS A 34 -7.46 22.08 -6.68
C LYS A 34 -6.89 21.20 -5.56
N ALA A 35 -7.27 21.44 -4.30
CA ALA A 35 -6.82 20.64 -3.17
C ALA A 35 -7.38 19.20 -3.27
N ALA A 36 -8.67 19.08 -3.61
CA ALA A 36 -9.31 17.79 -3.86
C ALA A 36 -8.71 17.06 -5.07
N GLU A 37 -8.48 17.76 -6.19
CA GLU A 37 -7.83 17.18 -7.38
C GLU A 37 -6.43 16.62 -7.05
N ALA A 38 -5.63 17.38 -6.30
CA ALA A 38 -4.29 16.95 -5.90
C ALA A 38 -4.33 15.73 -4.97
N ALA A 39 -5.26 15.70 -4.01
CA ALA A 39 -5.44 14.57 -3.10
C ALA A 39 -5.92 13.31 -3.81
N MET A 40 -6.83 13.45 -4.79
CA MET A 40 -7.29 12.33 -5.62
C MET A 40 -6.16 11.75 -6.47
N ALA A 41 -5.34 12.61 -7.10
CA ALA A 41 -4.16 12.17 -7.83
C ALA A 41 -3.15 11.45 -6.92
N LYS A 42 -3.04 11.88 -5.66
CA LYS A 42 -2.20 11.22 -4.66
C LYS A 42 -2.75 9.86 -4.25
N ALA A 43 -4.05 9.74 -4.06
CA ALA A 43 -4.72 8.46 -3.79
C ALA A 43 -4.54 7.48 -4.96
N ASP A 44 -4.57 7.96 -6.21
CA ASP A 44 -4.26 7.15 -7.40
C ASP A 44 -2.80 6.68 -7.41
N GLU A 45 -1.86 7.54 -7.02
CA GLU A 45 -0.44 7.18 -6.86
C GLU A 45 -0.26 6.05 -5.83
N ILE A 46 -0.92 6.16 -4.66
CA ILE A 46 -0.86 5.15 -3.60
C ILE A 46 -1.38 3.80 -4.10
N GLY A 47 -2.56 3.76 -4.73
CA GLY A 47 -3.12 2.50 -5.26
C GLY A 47 -2.22 1.85 -6.32
N ARG A 48 -1.55 2.65 -7.15
CA ARG A 48 -0.58 2.11 -8.12
C ARG A 48 0.66 1.51 -7.44
N LEU A 49 1.12 2.10 -6.34
CA LEU A 49 2.27 1.62 -5.57
C LEU A 49 1.94 0.36 -4.77
N GLU A 50 0.75 0.30 -4.16
CA GLU A 50 0.21 -0.90 -3.51
C GLU A 50 0.19 -2.07 -4.51
N HIS A 51 -0.32 -1.84 -5.72
CA HIS A 51 -0.39 -2.88 -6.74
C HIS A 51 0.99 -3.43 -7.16
N GLU A 52 2.02 -2.58 -7.17
CA GLU A 52 3.40 -3.03 -7.41
C GLU A 52 3.98 -3.80 -6.21
N ALA A 53 3.61 -3.43 -4.98
CA ALA A 53 3.97 -4.18 -3.78
C ALA A 53 3.32 -5.57 -3.77
N ASP A 54 2.07 -5.69 -4.21
CA ASP A 54 1.33 -6.96 -4.35
C ASP A 54 2.02 -7.90 -5.35
N LYS A 55 2.41 -7.39 -6.53
CA LYS A 55 3.20 -8.18 -7.50
C LYS A 55 4.51 -8.68 -6.92
N LEU A 56 5.15 -7.89 -6.06
CA LEU A 56 6.39 -8.25 -5.37
C LEU A 56 6.15 -9.34 -4.31
N GLN A 57 5.07 -9.25 -3.55
CA GLN A 57 4.63 -10.28 -2.60
C GLN A 57 4.38 -11.60 -3.31
N ASP A 58 3.66 -11.56 -4.43
CA ASP A 58 3.36 -12.72 -5.29
C ASP A 58 4.62 -13.42 -5.77
N ARG A 59 5.63 -12.64 -6.18
CA ARG A 59 6.94 -13.19 -6.58
C ARG A 59 7.65 -13.84 -5.39
N CYS A 60 7.60 -13.22 -4.21
CA CYS A 60 8.19 -13.79 -2.99
C CYS A 60 7.51 -15.13 -2.63
N ALA A 61 6.18 -15.19 -2.67
CA ALA A 61 5.42 -16.41 -2.41
C ALA A 61 5.77 -17.52 -3.40
N LYS A 62 5.82 -17.20 -4.71
CA LYS A 62 6.24 -18.15 -5.76
C LYS A 62 7.66 -18.67 -5.55
N ALA A 63 8.58 -17.85 -5.06
CA ALA A 63 9.94 -18.28 -4.74
C ALA A 63 9.95 -19.24 -3.54
N LEU A 64 9.11 -18.98 -2.54
CA LEU A 64 8.96 -19.83 -1.35
C LEU A 64 8.39 -21.21 -1.68
N PHE A 65 7.36 -21.27 -2.53
CA PHE A 65 6.79 -22.55 -3.00
C PHE A 65 7.80 -23.38 -3.79
N ARG A 66 8.60 -22.76 -4.67
CA ARG A 66 9.64 -23.49 -5.42
C ARG A 66 10.76 -24.06 -4.53
N ALA A 67 10.90 -23.53 -3.32
CA ALA A 67 11.89 -23.98 -2.35
C ALA A 67 11.34 -25.07 -1.41
N GLU A 68 10.16 -25.64 -1.69
CA GLU A 68 9.48 -26.57 -0.78
C GLU A 68 10.31 -27.81 -0.41
N ASP A 69 11.07 -28.37 -1.36
CA ASP A 69 11.94 -29.53 -1.11
C ASP A 69 13.15 -29.20 -0.21
N SER A 70 13.45 -27.90 -0.03
CA SER A 70 14.62 -27.42 0.72
C SER A 70 14.25 -26.75 2.05
N ILE A 71 12.97 -26.51 2.31
CA ILE A 71 12.47 -25.77 3.47
C ILE A 71 11.35 -26.58 4.13
N SER A 72 11.38 -26.70 5.46
CA SER A 72 10.31 -27.44 6.15
C SER A 72 8.94 -26.77 5.95
N PRO A 73 7.84 -27.55 5.87
CA PRO A 73 6.48 -27.01 5.70
C PRO A 73 6.11 -25.95 6.75
N VAL A 74 6.56 -26.14 8.00
CA VAL A 74 6.37 -25.16 9.09
C VAL A 74 7.06 -23.84 8.77
N SER A 75 8.27 -23.87 8.22
CA SER A 75 9.01 -22.66 7.85
C SER A 75 8.35 -21.94 6.68
N ILE A 76 7.84 -22.67 5.68
CA ILE A 76 7.07 -22.09 4.56
C ILE A 76 5.84 -21.37 5.10
N PHE A 77 5.08 -22.02 5.98
CA PHE A 77 3.91 -21.42 6.62
C PHE A 77 4.26 -20.13 7.38
N MET A 78 5.34 -20.14 8.16
CA MET A 78 5.79 -18.95 8.91
C MET A 78 6.19 -17.81 7.97
N TRP A 79 6.91 -18.10 6.88
CA TRP A 79 7.28 -17.09 5.90
C TRP A 79 6.08 -16.51 5.16
N THR A 80 5.08 -17.32 4.80
CA THR A 80 3.83 -16.81 4.22
C THR A 80 3.13 -15.85 5.18
N LYS A 81 3.13 -16.13 6.50
CA LYS A 81 2.60 -15.19 7.50
C LYS A 81 3.39 -13.88 7.55
N VAL A 82 4.71 -13.92 7.41
CA VAL A 82 5.55 -12.71 7.36
C VAL A 82 5.23 -11.89 6.11
N LEU A 83 5.17 -12.52 4.93
CA LEU A 83 4.84 -11.84 3.67
C LEU A 83 3.47 -11.16 3.75
N ASN A 84 2.45 -11.86 4.27
CA ASN A 84 1.12 -11.29 4.44
C ASN A 84 1.10 -10.13 5.44
N LYS A 85 1.86 -10.19 6.53
CA LYS A 85 1.96 -9.08 7.48
C LYS A 85 2.58 -7.83 6.84
N ILE A 86 3.58 -8.02 5.98
CA ILE A 86 4.20 -6.91 5.24
C ILE A 86 3.21 -6.34 4.21
N GLY A 87 2.55 -7.21 3.44
CA GLY A 87 1.56 -6.79 2.43
C GLY A 87 0.45 -5.96 3.05
N ASN A 88 -0.13 -6.46 4.15
CA ASN A 88 -1.18 -5.76 4.89
C ASN A 88 -0.80 -4.30 5.22
N ILE A 89 0.47 -3.97 5.47
CA ILE A 89 0.88 -2.59 5.75
C ILE A 89 0.60 -1.68 4.53
N ALA A 90 0.88 -2.15 3.31
CA ALA A 90 0.56 -1.42 2.09
C ALA A 90 -0.95 -1.28 1.88
N ASN A 91 -1.75 -2.32 2.11
CA ASN A 91 -3.21 -2.22 2.03
C ASN A 91 -3.77 -1.22 3.05
N HIS A 92 -3.22 -1.14 4.27
CA HIS A 92 -3.65 -0.11 5.23
C HIS A 92 -3.30 1.30 4.74
N ALA A 93 -2.16 1.48 4.05
CA ALA A 93 -1.81 2.75 3.43
C ALA A 93 -2.73 3.10 2.25
N GLU A 94 -3.15 2.12 1.44
CA GLU A 94 -4.14 2.31 0.37
C GLU A 94 -5.51 2.72 0.92
N ASN A 95 -5.95 2.09 2.02
CA ASN A 95 -7.22 2.44 2.68
C ASN A 95 -7.27 3.92 3.10
N VAL A 96 -6.13 4.55 3.39
CA VAL A 96 -6.07 6.00 3.64
C VAL A 96 -6.45 6.77 2.38
N GLY A 97 -5.93 6.36 1.21
CA GLY A 97 -6.32 6.91 -0.08
C GLY A 97 -7.82 6.78 -0.34
N ASP A 98 -8.38 5.59 -0.12
CA ASP A 98 -9.82 5.34 -0.28
C ASP A 98 -10.67 6.22 0.63
N GLN A 99 -10.23 6.44 1.87
CA GLN A 99 -10.92 7.34 2.79
C GLN A 99 -10.97 8.79 2.27
N PHE A 100 -9.90 9.28 1.67
CA PHE A 100 -9.87 10.62 1.06
C PHE A 100 -10.78 10.71 -0.17
N ARG A 101 -10.85 9.65 -0.99
CA ARG A 101 -11.81 9.58 -2.10
C ARG A 101 -13.25 9.73 -1.60
N LEU A 102 -13.58 9.08 -0.48
CA LEU A 102 -14.90 9.19 0.14
C LEU A 102 -15.19 10.60 0.64
N PHE A 103 -14.21 11.27 1.28
CA PHE A 103 -14.40 12.65 1.71
C PHE A 103 -14.73 13.55 0.53
N VAL A 104 -13.93 13.52 -0.55
CA VAL A 104 -14.16 14.33 -1.74
C VAL A 104 -15.49 13.99 -2.44
N ALA A 105 -15.86 12.71 -2.52
CA ALA A 105 -17.10 12.29 -3.18
C ALA A 105 -18.37 12.67 -2.40
N ALA A 106 -18.27 12.87 -1.08
CA ALA A 106 -19.39 13.24 -0.21
C ALA A 106 -19.58 14.76 -0.06
N SER A 107 -18.78 15.55 -0.78
CA SER A 107 -18.68 17.02 -0.68
C SER A 107 -19.50 17.76 -1.73
#